data_AF-A0A093VIS5-F1
#
_entry.id   AF-A0A093VIS5-F1
#
_cell.length_a   1.000
_cell.length_b   1.000
_cell.length_c   1.000
_cell.angle_alpha   90.00
_cell.angle_beta   90.00
_cell.angle_gamma   90.00
#
_symmetry.space_group_name_H-M   'P 1'
#
loop_
_entity.id
_entity.type
_entity.pdbx_description
1 polymer ?
#
loop_
_entity_poly.entity_id
_entity_poly.type
_entity_poly.pdbx_seq_one_letter_code
_entity_poly.pdbx_strand_id
1 'polypeptide(L)'
;MKVYSHLVPLQGKNIPVCLGSIALTRPYPLVSMAKVTKMLLMSWAGTSLCYNTWPEGVDIKKETDKTLQTLAQSGVRHDDIRQSNLVWNAERQRVMAIDLQQATIIFVAKRKSSPAVLDVHKRRKLLAGPSHIKAIVI
;
A
#
# COMPACT_ATOMS: atom_id res chain seq x y z
N MET A 1 12.67 -8.93 0.85
CA MET A 1 12.65 -8.04 -0.33
C MET A 1 11.28 -7.94 -0.99
N LYS A 2 10.55 -9.05 -1.23
CA LYS A 2 9.24 -9.06 -1.92
C LYS A 2 8.26 -7.94 -1.49
N VAL A 3 8.06 -7.74 -0.18
CA VAL A 3 7.19 -6.67 0.34
C VAL A 3 7.70 -5.27 -0.05
N TYR A 4 8.98 -4.98 0.17
CA TYR A 4 9.57 -3.70 -0.22
C TYR A 4 9.50 -3.44 -1.73
N SER A 5 9.67 -4.48 -2.56
CA SER A 5 9.52 -4.38 -4.01
C SER A 5 8.07 -4.13 -4.43
N HIS A 6 7.10 -4.71 -3.72
CA HIS A 6 5.67 -4.45 -3.91
C HIS A 6 5.30 -3.00 -3.51
N LEU A 7 5.99 -2.45 -2.52
CA LEU A 7 5.74 -1.12 -1.96
C LEU A 7 6.59 0.00 -2.55
N VAL A 8 7.22 -0.18 -3.72
CA VAL A 8 8.01 0.87 -4.40
C VAL A 8 7.32 2.24 -4.42
N PRO A 9 6.00 2.37 -4.72
CA PRO A 9 5.33 3.67 -4.74
C PRO A 9 5.25 4.38 -3.38
N LEU A 10 5.38 3.63 -2.28
CA LEU A 10 5.29 4.11 -0.90
C LEU A 10 6.66 4.34 -0.23
N GLN A 11 7.74 3.88 -0.86
CA GLN A 11 9.10 4.11 -0.36
C GLN A 11 9.43 5.60 -0.33
N GLY A 12 9.98 6.03 0.81
CA GLY A 12 10.23 7.43 1.14
C GLY A 12 8.98 8.23 1.55
N LYS A 13 7.77 7.68 1.42
CA LYS A 13 6.52 8.39 1.75
C LYS A 13 5.89 7.85 3.03
N ASN A 14 5.65 6.55 3.08
CA ASN A 14 4.99 5.85 4.19
C ASN A 14 5.90 4.79 4.82
N ILE A 15 6.91 4.35 4.09
CA ILE A 15 7.93 3.40 4.54
C ILE A 15 9.30 3.90 4.09
N PRO A 16 10.40 3.54 4.77
CA PRO A 16 11.73 3.97 4.34
C PRO A 16 12.09 3.40 2.97
N VAL A 17 12.99 4.09 2.27
CA VAL A 17 13.54 3.59 1.00
C VAL A 17 14.45 2.41 1.30
N CYS A 18 14.16 1.25 0.72
CA CYS A 18 14.97 0.06 0.79
C CYS A 18 16.11 0.16 -0.24
N LEU A 19 17.34 0.25 0.26
CA LEU A 19 18.56 0.38 -0.56
C LEU A 19 19.10 -0.99 -0.99
N GLY A 20 18.59 -2.07 -0.39
CA GLY A 20 19.00 -3.45 -0.66
C GLY A 20 19.50 -4.14 0.59
N SER A 21 19.95 -5.38 0.44
CA SER A 21 20.56 -6.15 1.52
C SER A 21 22.03 -6.40 1.26
N ILE A 22 22.81 -6.39 2.33
CA ILE A 22 24.22 -6.76 2.31
C ILE A 22 24.40 -8.10 3.03
N ALA A 23 25.28 -8.93 2.49
CA ALA A 23 25.76 -10.11 3.21
C ALA A 23 26.95 -9.71 4.08
N LEU A 24 26.95 -10.15 5.33
CA LEU A 24 28.04 -9.91 6.24
C LEU A 24 29.12 -10.97 6.05
N THR A 25 30.37 -10.56 5.84
CA THR A 25 31.52 -11.47 5.76
C THR A 25 31.71 -12.25 7.07
N ARG A 26 31.39 -11.63 8.21
CA ARG A 26 31.39 -12.26 9.53
C ARG A 26 29.98 -12.14 10.13
N PRO A 27 29.32 -13.25 10.50
CA PRO A 27 28.00 -13.18 11.12
C PRO A 27 28.03 -12.35 12.42
N TYR A 28 27.04 -11.49 12.62
CA TYR A 28 26.90 -10.69 13.82
C TYR A 28 26.12 -11.49 14.89
N PRO A 29 26.74 -11.83 16.04
CA PRO A 29 26.06 -12.57 17.10
C PRO A 29 25.12 -11.64 17.87
N LEU A 30 23.89 -12.10 18.10
CA LEU A 30 22.93 -11.44 18.97
C LEU A 30 22.97 -12.04 20.38
N VAL A 31 22.48 -11.30 21.37
CA VAL A 31 22.34 -11.78 22.76
C VAL A 31 21.44 -13.02 22.84
N SER A 32 20.51 -13.18 21.90
CA SER A 32 19.68 -14.37 21.74
C SER A 32 20.42 -15.61 21.21
N MET A 33 21.74 -15.54 21.02
CA MET A 33 22.59 -16.55 20.35
C MET A 33 22.28 -16.75 18.86
N ALA A 34 21.31 -16.04 18.30
CA ALA A 34 21.07 -15.97 16.87
C ALA A 34 22.24 -15.27 16.16
N LYS A 35 22.50 -15.66 14.90
CA LYS A 35 23.55 -15.06 14.06
C LYS A 35 22.91 -14.35 12.88
N VAL A 36 23.12 -13.04 12.79
CA VAL A 36 22.71 -12.25 11.63
C VAL A 36 23.78 -12.39 10.54
N THR A 37 23.39 -12.87 9.37
CA THR A 37 24.30 -13.03 8.21
C THR A 37 24.02 -12.02 7.11
N LYS A 38 22.87 -11.34 7.16
CA LYS A 38 22.47 -10.33 6.19
C LYS A 38 21.85 -9.14 6.92
N MET A 39 22.13 -7.94 6.44
CA MET A 39 21.51 -6.71 6.93
C MET A 39 20.74 -6.04 5.81
N LEU A 40 19.60 -5.44 6.14
CA LEU A 40 18.81 -4.63 5.23
C LEU A 40 19.22 -3.17 5.39
N LEU A 41 19.66 -2.53 4.30
CA LEU A 41 19.97 -1.10 4.28
C LEU A 41 18.73 -0.33 3.86
N MET A 42 18.42 0.72 4.61
CA MET A 42 17.27 1.58 4.37
C MET A 42 17.64 3.05 4.58
N SER A 43 16.88 3.96 3.97
CA SER A 43 16.97 5.39 4.27
C SER A 43 16.62 5.67 5.73
N TRP A 44 17.07 6.82 6.23
CA TRP A 44 16.52 7.38 7.45
C TRP A 44 14.99 7.47 7.36
N ALA A 45 14.32 7.02 8.42
CA ALA A 45 12.87 6.92 8.47
C ALA A 45 12.24 7.94 9.43
N GLY A 46 12.99 8.37 10.46
CA GLY A 46 12.49 9.26 11.50
C GLY A 46 12.82 8.77 12.91
N THR A 47 12.25 9.42 13.91
CA THR A 47 12.41 9.06 15.33
C THR A 47 11.28 8.14 15.78
N SER A 48 11.58 7.15 16.62
CA SER A 48 10.54 6.22 17.11
C SER A 48 9.43 6.95 17.84
N LEU A 49 8.19 6.51 17.61
CA LEU A 49 7.05 7.02 18.37
C LEU A 49 7.15 6.68 19.86
N CYS A 50 7.99 5.73 20.28
CA CYS A 50 8.22 5.45 21.70
C CYS A 50 8.82 6.64 22.47
N TYR A 51 9.44 7.59 21.78
CA TYR A 51 10.07 8.75 22.40
C TYR A 51 9.18 9.99 22.46
N ASN A 52 7.98 9.94 21.89
CA ASN A 52 7.04 11.07 21.87
C ASN A 52 7.65 12.40 21.37
N THR A 53 8.47 12.33 20.31
CA THR A 53 9.27 13.47 19.80
C THR A 53 8.62 14.21 18.62
N TRP A 54 7.35 13.95 18.32
CA TRP A 54 6.64 14.69 17.27
C TRP A 54 6.18 16.08 17.77
N PRO A 55 5.99 17.06 16.87
CA PRO A 55 5.55 18.40 17.23
C PRO A 55 4.18 18.44 17.94
N GLU A 56 3.98 19.44 18.80
CA GLU A 56 2.66 19.73 19.37
C GLU A 56 1.63 20.04 18.26
N GLY A 57 0.38 19.68 18.52
CA GLY A 57 -0.72 19.85 17.55
C GLY A 57 -0.81 18.74 16.48
N VAL A 58 0.18 17.85 16.39
CA VAL A 58 0.09 16.66 15.54
C VAL A 58 -0.78 15.60 16.21
N ASP A 59 -1.88 15.23 15.54
CA ASP A 59 -2.66 14.04 15.90
C ASP A 59 -1.95 12.78 15.41
N ILE A 60 -1.07 12.24 16.26
CA ILE A 60 -0.23 11.10 15.92
C ILE A 60 -1.04 9.83 15.63
N LYS A 61 -2.20 9.68 16.28
CA LYS A 61 -3.08 8.53 16.07
C LYS A 61 -3.66 8.60 14.66
N LYS A 62 -4.17 9.76 14.26
CA LYS A 62 -4.69 9.98 12.90
C LYS A 62 -3.61 9.79 11.83
N GLU A 63 -2.38 10.24 12.05
CA GLU A 63 -1.28 10.02 11.11
C GLU A 63 -0.84 8.54 11.04
N THR A 64 -0.91 7.83 12.17
CA THR A 64 -0.70 6.39 12.21
C THR A 64 -1.77 5.66 11.40
N ASP A 65 -3.05 5.96 11.64
CA ASP A 65 -4.18 5.35 10.94
C ASP A 65 -4.11 5.59 9.42
N LYS A 66 -3.77 6.81 8.99
CA LYS A 66 -3.53 7.13 7.57
C LYS A 66 -2.42 6.29 6.96
N THR A 67 -1.32 6.10 7.68
CA THR A 67 -0.16 5.34 7.20
C THR A 67 -0.50 3.87 7.06
N LEU A 68 -1.17 3.29 8.05
CA LEU A 68 -1.63 1.90 8.03
C LEU A 68 -2.71 1.67 6.97
N GLN A 69 -3.63 2.61 6.78
CA GLN A 69 -4.63 2.56 5.72
C GLN A 69 -3.98 2.58 4.34
N THR A 70 -2.95 3.41 4.14
CA THR A 70 -2.20 3.47 2.87
C THR A 70 -1.53 2.12 2.58
N LEU A 71 -0.92 1.49 3.58
CA LEU A 71 -0.37 0.13 3.45
C LEU A 71 -1.45 -0.89 3.09
N ALA A 72 -2.59 -0.87 3.79
CA ALA A 72 -3.69 -1.79 3.52
C ALA A 72 -4.26 -1.62 2.10
N GLN A 73 -4.40 -0.38 1.62
CA GLN A 73 -4.84 -0.07 0.25
C GLN A 73 -3.85 -0.53 -0.82
N SER A 74 -2.55 -0.59 -0.50
CA SER A 74 -1.54 -1.20 -1.36
C SER A 74 -1.57 -2.73 -1.34
N GLY A 75 -2.46 -3.34 -0.57
CA GLY A 75 -2.56 -4.79 -0.41
C GLY A 75 -1.51 -5.36 0.53
N VAL A 76 -0.98 -4.59 1.48
CA VAL A 76 -0.03 -5.06 2.48
C VAL A 76 -0.61 -4.92 3.87
N ARG A 77 -0.55 -6.01 4.65
CA ARG A 77 -0.80 -6.01 6.09
C ARG A 77 0.54 -6.17 6.81
N HIS A 78 0.81 -5.30 7.78
CA HIS A 78 2.12 -5.24 8.45
C HIS A 78 2.37 -6.43 9.40
N ASP A 79 1.32 -6.98 10.01
CA ASP A 79 1.33 -8.13 10.94
C ASP A 79 2.17 -7.97 12.23
N ASP A 80 2.87 -6.86 12.42
CA ASP A 80 3.63 -6.54 13.65
C ASP A 80 3.58 -5.03 13.98
N ILE A 81 2.36 -4.50 14.09
CA ILE A 81 2.14 -3.09 14.38
C ILE A 81 2.38 -2.86 15.88
N ARG A 82 3.44 -2.11 16.18
CA ARG A 82 3.81 -1.66 17.52
C ARG A 82 4.32 -0.23 17.43
N GLN A 83 4.25 0.51 18.54
CA GLN A 83 4.80 1.87 18.61
C GLN A 83 6.30 1.91 18.26
N SER A 84 7.05 0.84 18.53
CA SER A 84 8.45 0.68 18.16
C SER A 84 8.68 0.57 16.65
N ASN A 85 7.68 0.07 15.90
CA ASN A 85 7.74 -0.15 14.45
C ASN A 85 7.09 1.03 13.68
N LEU A 86 6.79 2.11 14.38
CA LEU A 86 6.29 3.36 13.84
C LEU A 86 7.25 4.47 14.20
N VAL A 87 7.53 5.35 13.23
CA VAL A 87 8.46 6.47 13.41
C VAL A 87 7.84 7.76 12.90
N TRP A 88 8.13 8.88 13.55
CA TRP A 88 7.80 10.21 13.05
C TRP A 88 8.91 10.72 12.13
N ASN A 89 8.57 10.99 10.88
CA ASN A 89 9.46 11.63 9.94
C ASN A 89 9.16 13.14 9.89
N ALA A 90 10.07 13.95 10.46
CA ALA A 90 9.91 15.40 10.46
C ALA A 90 10.00 16.02 9.06
N GLU A 91 10.81 15.48 8.15
CA GLU A 91 10.92 16.02 6.79
C GLU A 91 9.63 15.81 5.97
N ARG A 92 8.94 14.69 6.22
CA ARG A 92 7.68 14.33 5.53
C ARG A 92 6.44 14.73 6.30
N GLN A 93 6.59 15.21 7.54
CA GLN A 93 5.51 15.53 8.46
C GLN A 93 4.49 14.38 8.55
N ARG A 94 5.00 13.15 8.74
CA ARG A 94 4.18 11.93 8.71
C ARG A 94 4.76 10.83 9.58
N VAL A 95 3.88 9.96 10.07
CA VAL A 95 4.26 8.63 10.54
C VAL A 95 4.72 7.75 9.37
N MET A 96 5.81 7.03 9.55
CA MET A 96 6.25 5.98 8.65
C MET A 96 6.27 4.64 9.38
N ALA A 97 5.93 3.57 8.67
CA ALA A 97 6.05 2.21 9.18
C ALA A 97 7.42 1.64 8.82
N ILE A 98 8.05 0.98 9.79
CA ILE A 98 9.33 0.30 9.63
C ILE A 98 9.18 -1.18 10.03
N ASP A 99 10.18 -1.99 9.73
CA ASP A 99 10.19 -3.42 10.04
C ASP A 99 9.03 -4.23 9.45
N LEU A 100 9.00 -4.30 8.12
CA LEU A 100 7.99 -5.08 7.38
C LEU A 100 8.38 -6.56 7.21
N GLN A 101 9.19 -7.13 8.10
CA GLN A 101 9.65 -8.51 7.96
C GLN A 101 8.53 -9.54 8.10
N GLN A 102 7.55 -9.24 8.94
CA GLN A 102 6.38 -10.11 9.17
C GLN A 102 5.20 -9.78 8.24
N ALA A 103 5.33 -8.76 7.39
CA ALA A 103 4.23 -8.26 6.59
C ALA A 103 3.80 -9.23 5.48
N THR A 104 2.49 -9.32 5.29
CA THR A 104 1.85 -10.18 4.27
C THR A 104 1.28 -9.34 3.14
N ILE A 105 1.55 -9.75 1.89
CA ILE A 105 0.85 -9.20 0.71
C ILE A 105 -0.47 -9.96 0.56
N ILE A 106 -1.58 -9.23 0.69
CA ILE A 106 -2.94 -9.72 0.55
C ILE A 106 -3.44 -9.35 -0.84
N PHE A 107 -3.79 -10.35 -1.64
CA PHE A 107 -4.47 -10.11 -2.91
C PHE A 107 -5.89 -9.63 -2.64
N VAL A 108 -6.12 -8.32 -2.76
CA VAL A 108 -7.47 -7.78 -2.80
C VAL A 108 -8.02 -8.08 -4.19
N ALA A 109 -8.91 -9.07 -4.30
CA ALA A 109 -9.66 -9.27 -5.53
C ALA A 109 -10.32 -7.92 -5.89
N LYS A 110 -9.93 -7.33 -7.03
CA LYS A 110 -10.61 -6.13 -7.54
C LYS A 110 -12.08 -6.49 -7.65
N ARG A 111 -12.94 -5.83 -6.87
CA ARG A 111 -14.39 -5.94 -7.05
C ARG A 111 -14.65 -5.61 -8.53
N LYS A 112 -15.14 -6.58 -9.30
CA LYS A 112 -15.65 -6.32 -10.64
C LYS A 112 -16.76 -5.29 -10.45
N SER A 113 -16.63 -4.12 -11.06
CA SER A 113 -17.74 -3.17 -11.14
C SER A 113 -18.94 -3.93 -11.71
N SER A 114 -20.05 -3.93 -10.99
CA SER A 114 -21.32 -4.45 -11.49
C SER A 114 -21.65 -3.77 -12.83
N PRO A 115 -22.22 -4.48 -13.82
CA PRO A 115 -22.61 -3.85 -15.08
C PRO A 115 -23.63 -2.75 -14.81
N ALA A 116 -23.53 -1.64 -15.55
CA ALA A 116 -24.52 -0.58 -15.51
C ALA A 116 -25.91 -1.17 -15.82
N VAL A 117 -26.87 -0.92 -14.94
CA VAL A 117 -28.29 -1.23 -15.18
C VAL A 117 -28.75 -0.33 -16.33
N LEU A 118 -29.04 -0.93 -17.49
CA LEU A 118 -29.67 -0.23 -18.60
C LEU A 118 -31.11 0.10 -18.23
N ASP A 119 -31.42 1.40 -18.18
CA ASP A 119 -32.77 1.93 -17.96
C ASP A 119 -33.65 1.65 -19.19
N VAL A 120 -34.68 0.81 -19.00
CA VAL A 120 -35.62 0.37 -20.06
C VAL A 120 -36.83 1.30 -20.05
N HIS A 121 -36.69 2.56 -20.46
CA HIS A 121 -37.84 3.46 -20.64
C HIS A 121 -37.71 4.39 -21.86
N LYS A 122 -37.92 3.84 -23.07
CA LYS A 122 -38.67 4.53 -24.16
C LYS A 122 -38.83 3.64 -25.39
N ARG A 123 -40.00 3.01 -25.54
CA ARG A 123 -40.55 2.63 -26.86
C ARG A 123 -42.02 3.02 -26.91
N ARG A 124 -42.31 4.21 -27.43
CA ARG A 124 -43.63 4.50 -28.02
C ARG A 124 -43.58 4.12 -29.49
N LYS A 125 -44.34 3.10 -29.87
CA LYS A 125 -44.63 2.72 -31.26
C LYS A 125 -45.40 3.88 -31.93
N LEU A 126 -44.93 4.33 -33.08
CA LEU A 126 -45.75 4.97 -34.10
C LEU A 126 -45.92 4.00 -35.26
N LEU A 127 -47.16 3.92 -35.73
CA LEU A 127 -47.69 3.06 -36.79
C LEU A 127 -47.28 3.59 -38.17
N ALA A 128 -46.88 2.68 -39.07
CA ALA A 128 -47.27 2.66 -40.49
C ALA A 128 -46.55 1.50 -41.21
N GLY A 129 -47.31 0.60 -41.84
CA GLY A 129 -46.80 -0.30 -42.88
C GLY A 129 -46.99 0.32 -44.27
N PRO A 130 -47.05 -0.49 -45.35
CA PRO A 130 -45.96 -1.34 -45.84
C PRO A 130 -45.72 -1.11 -47.35
N SER A 131 -44.53 -1.41 -47.89
CA SER A 131 -44.36 -1.95 -49.26
C SER A 131 -42.88 -2.14 -49.68
N HIS A 132 -42.57 -3.41 -49.99
CA HIS A 132 -41.94 -3.90 -51.23
C HIS A 132 -40.69 -3.24 -51.89
N ILE A 133 -39.67 -4.12 -52.04
CA ILE A 133 -38.76 -4.35 -53.20
C ILE A 133 -37.25 -4.15 -52.94
N LYS A 134 -36.55 -5.21 -53.39
CA LYS A 134 -35.13 -5.54 -53.52
C LYS A 134 -34.17 -4.38 -53.87
N ALA A 135 -32.92 -4.47 -53.37
CA ALA A 135 -31.68 -4.54 -54.18
C ALA A 135 -30.41 -4.60 -53.30
N ILE A 136 -29.33 -5.10 -53.90
CA ILE A 136 -27.99 -5.42 -53.39
C ILE A 136 -27.03 -4.23 -53.65
N VAL A 137 -25.82 -4.31 -53.08
CA VAL A 137 -24.50 -3.71 -53.49
C VAL A 137 -24.21 -2.38 -52.77
N ILE A 138 -23.08 -2.16 -52.08
CA ILE A 138 -21.66 -2.55 -52.30
C ILE A 138 -21.06 -3.19 -51.03
#